data_AF-A0A098LIZ2-F1
#
_entry.id   AF-A0A098LIZ2-F1
#
_cell.length_a   1.000
_cell.length_b   1.000
_cell.length_c   1.000
_cell.angle_alpha   90.00
_cell.angle_beta   90.00
_cell.angle_gamma   90.00
#
_symmetry.space_group_name_H-M   'P 1'
#
loop_
_entity.id
_entity.type
_entity.pdbx_description
1 polymer ?
#
loop_
_entity_poly.entity_id
_entity_poly.type
_entity_poly.pdbx_seq_one_letter_code
_entity_poly.pdbx_strand_id
1 'polypeptide(L)'
;MQSFLSGQLENYYLVQRLKRVAYWWIELKEGIIKRKVPFDILKSPITGLEKISIDLKEQDLSKYEEIQLELFEDLLGIYSKRDFNKLVKTHNKYLESWRITIKTPAPVFPILIINPKLPSGYLLIENANRLLGDSDLTGYEWDSGDIVIDKLGRIYKVEYLNFGHPMGVVIPKSIIEGMTKKEVKEFINSENIPFEIE
;
A
#
# COMPACT_ATOMS: atom_id res chain seq x y z
N MET A 1 20.43 20.77 37.33
CA MET A 1 19.00 20.35 37.36
C MET A 1 18.42 20.23 35.95
N GLN A 2 18.59 21.23 35.06
CA GLN A 2 18.17 21.14 33.64
C GLN A 2 18.81 19.96 32.87
N SER A 3 20.10 19.67 33.05
CA SER A 3 20.78 18.57 32.35
C SER A 3 20.34 17.17 32.81
N PHE A 4 19.83 17.04 34.03
CA PHE A 4 19.33 15.77 34.56
C PHE A 4 17.92 15.46 34.02
N LEU A 5 17.07 16.49 33.94
CA LEU A 5 15.74 16.38 33.34
C LEU A 5 15.81 16.15 31.83
N SER A 6 16.77 16.72 31.12
CA SER A 6 16.97 16.47 29.68
C SER A 6 17.35 15.01 29.42
N GLY A 7 18.25 14.42 30.22
CA GLY A 7 18.61 13.00 30.09
C GLY A 7 17.46 12.04 30.40
N GLN A 8 16.60 12.37 31.38
CA GLN A 8 15.40 11.59 31.68
C GLN A 8 14.36 11.68 30.55
N LEU A 9 14.22 12.85 29.93
CA LEU A 9 13.30 13.08 28.83
C LEU A 9 13.75 12.34 27.55
N GLU A 10 15.05 12.39 27.23
CA GLU A 10 15.63 11.63 26.12
C GLU A 10 15.43 10.12 26.29
N ASN A 11 15.68 9.60 27.50
CA ASN A 11 15.42 8.20 27.83
C ASN A 11 13.94 7.84 27.73
N TYR A 12 13.04 8.71 28.18
CA TYR A 12 11.60 8.51 28.03
C TYR A 12 11.19 8.40 26.55
N TYR A 13 11.64 9.32 25.69
CA TYR A 13 11.35 9.26 24.26
C TYR A 13 11.92 8.03 23.57
N LEU A 14 13.13 7.61 23.96
CA LEU A 14 13.75 6.39 23.48
C LEU A 14 12.89 5.16 23.81
N VAL A 15 12.46 5.03 25.07
CA VAL A 15 11.59 3.93 25.53
C VAL A 15 10.25 3.93 24.79
N GLN A 16 9.63 5.08 24.60
CA GLN A 16 8.38 5.18 23.85
C GLN A 16 8.52 4.73 22.38
N ARG A 17 9.64 5.09 21.73
CA ARG A 17 9.92 4.62 20.36
C ARG A 17 10.16 3.11 20.30
N LEU A 18 10.93 2.56 21.25
CA LEU A 18 11.20 1.12 21.34
C LEU A 18 9.92 0.31 21.53
N LYS A 19 8.96 0.79 22.34
CA LYS A 19 7.66 0.12 22.53
C LYS A 19 6.82 0.01 21.27
N ARG A 20 7.06 0.88 20.27
CA ARG A 20 6.35 0.83 18.99
C ARG A 20 6.94 -0.18 18.00
N VAL A 21 8.15 -0.67 18.25
CA VAL A 21 8.84 -1.58 17.32
C VAL A 21 8.14 -2.94 17.35
N ALA A 22 7.59 -3.36 16.21
CA ALA A 22 6.98 -4.67 16.01
C ALA A 22 7.94 -5.65 15.32
N TYR A 23 8.81 -5.17 14.42
CA TYR A 23 9.83 -5.98 13.75
C TYR A 23 11.02 -5.12 13.32
N TRP A 24 12.10 -5.82 13.00
CA TRP A 24 13.32 -5.24 12.48
C TRP A 24 13.56 -5.78 11.07
N TRP A 25 13.83 -4.88 10.14
CA TRP A 25 14.43 -5.24 8.87
C TRP A 25 15.95 -5.26 9.04
N ILE A 26 16.57 -6.35 8.62
CA ILE A 26 18.01 -6.60 8.82
C ILE A 26 18.65 -6.86 7.46
N GLU A 27 19.61 -6.02 7.10
CA GLU A 27 20.48 -6.24 5.95
C GLU A 27 21.70 -7.03 6.41
N LEU A 28 21.87 -8.24 5.87
CA LEU A 28 23.09 -9.02 6.02
C LEU A 28 23.96 -8.84 4.78
N LYS A 29 25.25 -8.57 4.99
CA LYS A 29 26.28 -8.65 3.95
C LYS A 29 27.39 -9.56 4.45
N GLU A 30 27.66 -10.65 3.72
CA GLU A 30 28.68 -11.64 4.10
C GLU A 30 28.47 -12.20 5.51
N GLY A 31 27.21 -12.36 5.94
CA GLY A 31 26.85 -12.84 7.28
C GLY A 31 26.91 -11.78 8.39
N ILE A 32 27.32 -10.55 8.07
CA ILE A 32 27.40 -9.45 9.05
C ILE A 32 26.19 -8.53 8.89
N ILE A 33 25.60 -8.10 10.02
CA ILE A 33 24.56 -7.07 10.04
C ILE A 33 25.15 -5.75 9.54
N LYS A 34 24.82 -5.38 8.31
CA LYS A 34 25.23 -4.12 7.69
C LYS A 34 24.31 -2.98 8.08
N ARG A 35 23.01 -3.25 8.19
CA ARG A 35 22.00 -2.25 8.52
C ARG A 35 20.83 -2.89 9.26
N LYS A 36 20.25 -2.11 10.17
CA LYS A 36 19.05 -2.44 10.93
C LYS A 36 18.08 -1.28 10.87
N VAL A 37 16.83 -1.57 10.57
CA VAL A 37 15.76 -0.56 10.52
C VAL A 37 14.57 -1.09 11.30
N PRO A 38 14.14 -0.42 12.38
CA PRO A 38 12.97 -0.83 13.14
C PRO A 38 11.70 -0.36 12.44
N PHE A 39 10.64 -1.13 12.57
CA PHE A 39 9.32 -0.85 12.01
C PHE A 39 8.23 -1.03 13.06
N ASP A 40 7.15 -0.27 12.95
CA ASP A 40 5.94 -0.47 13.76
C ASP A 40 5.00 -1.52 13.16
N ILE A 41 3.86 -1.79 13.80
CA ILE A 41 2.91 -2.82 13.34
C ILE A 41 2.35 -2.56 11.91
N LEU A 42 2.45 -1.34 11.38
CA LEU A 42 1.90 -0.92 10.09
C LEU A 42 2.93 -0.87 8.95
N LYS A 43 4.13 -1.38 9.14
CA LYS A 43 5.23 -1.39 8.15
C LYS A 43 5.78 -0.01 7.85
N SER A 44 5.67 0.88 8.83
CA SER A 44 6.32 2.18 8.81
C SER A 44 7.65 2.16 9.57
N PRO A 45 8.76 2.63 8.99
CA PRO A 45 10.05 2.65 9.66
C PRO A 45 10.07 3.69 10.79
N ILE A 46 10.69 3.34 11.92
CA ILE A 46 10.82 4.19 13.11
C ILE A 46 12.21 4.83 13.10
N THR A 47 12.25 6.15 12.93
CA THR A 47 13.49 6.95 12.90
C THR A 47 14.12 7.11 14.28
N GLY A 48 15.45 7.27 14.32
CA GLY A 48 16.20 7.61 15.53
C GLY A 48 16.52 6.42 16.44
N LEU A 49 16.38 5.19 15.92
CA LEU A 49 16.72 3.93 16.59
C LEU A 49 17.81 3.14 15.84
N GLU A 50 18.37 3.71 14.76
CA GLU A 50 19.27 3.02 13.82
C GLU A 50 20.58 2.57 14.50
N LYS A 51 20.99 3.27 15.57
CA LYS A 51 22.22 3.00 16.32
C LYS A 51 22.03 2.03 17.49
N ILE A 52 20.80 1.65 17.84
CA ILE A 52 20.53 0.83 19.02
C ILE A 52 21.05 -0.58 18.81
N SER A 53 21.91 -1.07 19.71
CA SER A 53 22.34 -2.47 19.68
C SER A 53 21.14 -3.38 19.94
N ILE A 54 20.98 -4.37 19.07
CA ILE A 54 20.00 -5.43 19.22
C ILE A 54 20.76 -6.73 19.07
N ASP A 55 20.71 -7.55 20.12
CA ASP A 55 21.29 -8.88 20.11
C ASP A 55 20.30 -9.81 19.40
N LEU A 56 20.43 -9.89 18.08
CA LEU A 56 19.67 -10.83 17.27
C LEU A 56 20.44 -12.14 17.19
N LYS A 57 19.85 -13.24 17.64
CA LYS A 57 20.41 -14.57 17.37
C LYS A 57 19.96 -14.98 15.97
N GLU A 58 20.81 -15.67 15.21
CA GLU A 58 20.47 -16.11 13.84
C GLU A 58 19.17 -16.93 13.78
N GLN A 59 18.91 -17.72 14.82
CA GLN A 59 17.68 -18.50 14.99
C GLN A 59 16.40 -17.66 15.14
N ASP A 60 16.52 -16.37 15.49
CA ASP A 60 15.40 -15.43 15.62
C ASP A 60 15.10 -14.71 14.30
N LEU A 61 15.95 -14.88 13.29
CA LEU A 61 15.77 -14.29 11.96
C LEU A 61 14.83 -15.17 11.14
N SER A 62 13.55 -14.82 11.13
CA SER A 62 12.66 -15.30 10.07
C SER A 62 13.08 -14.66 8.74
N LYS A 63 13.54 -15.48 7.79
CA LYS A 63 13.78 -15.01 6.42
C LYS A 63 12.43 -14.71 5.78
N TYR A 64 12.00 -13.46 5.85
CA TYR A 64 11.01 -12.96 4.91
C TYR A 64 11.75 -12.64 3.61
N GLU A 65 11.67 -13.59 2.69
CA GLU A 65 12.05 -13.33 1.31
C GLU A 65 11.12 -12.26 0.74
N GLU A 66 11.74 -11.30 0.04
CA GLU A 66 11.10 -10.37 -0.89
C GLU A 66 10.26 -9.21 -0.32
N ILE A 67 10.90 -8.32 0.46
CA ILE A 67 10.72 -6.91 0.10
C ILE A 67 11.76 -6.62 -0.97
N GLN A 68 11.32 -6.23 -2.17
CA GLN A 68 12.23 -5.77 -3.22
C GLN A 68 13.10 -4.66 -2.65
N LEU A 69 14.42 -4.87 -2.60
CA LEU A 69 15.38 -3.97 -1.95
C LEU A 69 15.21 -2.52 -2.44
N GLU A 70 14.89 -2.36 -3.73
CA GLU A 70 14.63 -1.07 -4.33
C GLU A 70 13.40 -0.34 -3.74
N LEU A 71 12.28 -1.05 -3.58
CA LEU A 71 11.08 -0.52 -2.93
C LEU A 71 11.34 -0.15 -1.47
N PHE A 72 12.12 -0.97 -0.77
CA PHE A 72 12.54 -0.69 0.60
C PHE A 72 13.33 0.61 0.72
N GLU A 73 14.34 0.82 -0.13
CA GLU A 73 15.17 2.04 -0.11
C GLU A 73 14.37 3.31 -0.45
N ASP A 74 13.42 3.17 -1.37
CA ASP A 74 12.54 4.25 -1.76
C ASP A 74 11.66 4.68 -0.58
N LEU A 75 10.99 3.72 0.08
CA LEU A 75 10.15 3.95 1.27
C LEU A 75 10.96 4.52 2.43
N LEU A 76 12.09 3.90 2.77
CA LEU A 76 12.96 4.37 3.86
C LEU A 76 13.41 5.82 3.65
N GLY A 77 13.74 6.17 2.42
CA GLY A 77 14.11 7.54 2.07
C GLY A 77 12.99 8.55 2.25
N ILE A 78 11.74 8.16 1.96
CA ILE A 78 10.56 9.00 2.16
C ILE A 78 10.32 9.23 3.66
N TYR A 79 10.28 8.16 4.45
CA TYR A 79 9.96 8.25 5.88
C TYR A 79 11.05 8.90 6.73
N SER A 80 12.33 8.68 6.40
CA SER A 80 13.45 9.24 7.17
C SER A 80 13.54 10.77 7.09
N LYS A 81 13.17 11.36 5.95
CA LYS A 81 13.28 12.80 5.70
C LYS A 81 11.94 13.51 5.52
N ARG A 82 10.82 12.77 5.53
CA ARG A 82 9.48 13.25 5.15
C ARG A 82 9.53 14.01 3.82
N ASP A 83 10.19 13.41 2.83
CA ASP A 83 10.48 14.05 1.55
C ASP A 83 9.33 13.82 0.55
N PHE A 84 8.42 14.80 0.48
CA PHE A 84 7.26 14.74 -0.40
C PHE A 84 7.65 14.70 -1.89
N ASN A 85 8.72 15.39 -2.28
CA ASN A 85 9.17 15.37 -3.67
C ASN A 85 9.73 13.99 -4.05
N LYS A 86 10.44 13.34 -3.12
CA LYS A 86 10.87 11.95 -3.31
C LYS A 86 9.67 11.01 -3.41
N LEU A 87 8.66 11.19 -2.57
CA LEU A 87 7.42 10.41 -2.63
C LEU A 87 6.75 10.49 -4.01
N VAL A 88 6.56 11.70 -4.55
CA VAL A 88 5.98 11.91 -5.89
C VAL A 88 6.83 11.25 -6.98
N LYS A 89 8.17 11.37 -6.90
CA LYS A 89 9.08 10.75 -7.88
C LYS A 89 9.03 9.23 -7.83
N THR A 90 9.05 8.65 -6.63
CA THR A 90 8.95 7.21 -6.40
C THR A 90 7.63 6.68 -6.96
N HIS A 91 6.53 7.38 -6.68
CA HIS A 91 5.22 7.04 -7.21
C HIS A 91 5.21 7.00 -8.75
N ASN A 92 5.68 8.06 -9.41
CA ASN A 92 5.76 8.12 -10.87
C ASN A 92 6.64 7.02 -11.47
N LYS A 93 7.78 6.71 -10.82
CA LYS A 93 8.70 5.64 -11.25
C LYS A 93 7.98 4.29 -11.31
N TYR A 94 7.26 3.93 -10.25
CA TYR A 94 6.55 2.66 -10.23
C TYR A 94 5.38 2.67 -11.22
N LEU A 95 4.58 3.75 -11.27
CA LEU A 95 3.52 3.87 -12.27
C LEU A 95 4.02 3.70 -13.71
N GLU A 96 5.16 4.29 -14.07
CA GLU A 96 5.71 4.18 -15.42
C GLU A 96 6.26 2.76 -15.69
N SER A 97 7.00 2.17 -14.75
CA SER A 97 7.44 0.77 -14.85
C SER A 97 6.24 -0.17 -15.06
N TRP A 98 5.14 0.11 -14.37
CA TRP A 98 3.90 -0.64 -14.49
C TRP A 98 3.19 -0.42 -15.82
N ARG A 99 3.11 0.82 -16.32
CA ARG A 99 2.55 1.13 -17.65
C ARG A 99 3.26 0.36 -18.76
N ILE A 100 4.56 0.13 -18.61
CA ILE A 100 5.38 -0.63 -19.56
C ILE A 100 5.13 -2.15 -19.42
N THR A 101 4.84 -2.62 -18.21
CA THR A 101 4.77 -4.06 -17.89
C THR A 101 3.34 -4.63 -17.99
N ILE A 102 2.33 -3.90 -17.51
CA ILE A 102 0.92 -4.28 -17.61
C ILE A 102 0.41 -3.91 -19.01
N LYS A 103 0.06 -4.94 -19.78
CA LYS A 103 -0.64 -4.80 -21.06
C LYS A 103 -2.17 -4.74 -20.90
N THR A 104 -2.68 -4.78 -19.67
CA THR A 104 -4.10 -4.72 -19.36
C THR A 104 -4.63 -3.31 -19.65
N PRO A 105 -5.65 -3.15 -20.51
CA PRO A 105 -6.21 -1.84 -20.82
C PRO A 105 -6.87 -1.23 -19.57
N ALA A 106 -6.89 0.10 -19.48
CA ALA A 106 -7.56 0.81 -18.40
C ALA A 106 -9.10 0.57 -18.41
N PRO A 107 -9.75 0.56 -17.23
CA PRO A 107 -11.21 0.54 -17.10
C PRO A 107 -11.86 1.74 -17.80
N VAL A 108 -13.01 1.50 -18.42
CA VAL A 108 -13.83 2.55 -19.04
C VAL A 108 -14.95 2.95 -18.10
N PHE A 109 -14.99 4.22 -17.72
CA PHE A 109 -16.02 4.75 -16.83
C PHE A 109 -17.41 4.80 -17.49
N PRO A 110 -18.51 4.73 -16.70
CA PRO A 110 -18.54 4.52 -15.26
C PRO A 110 -18.02 3.12 -14.87
N ILE A 111 -17.52 2.99 -13.64
CA ILE A 111 -17.09 1.70 -13.08
C ILE A 111 -17.87 1.37 -11.82
N LEU A 112 -18.11 0.08 -11.61
CA LEU A 112 -18.69 -0.51 -10.42
C LEU A 112 -17.59 -1.23 -9.64
N ILE A 113 -17.42 -0.90 -8.38
CA ILE A 113 -16.52 -1.61 -7.46
C ILE A 113 -17.37 -2.45 -6.52
N ILE A 114 -17.13 -3.75 -6.49
CA ILE A 114 -17.73 -4.66 -5.51
C ILE A 114 -16.74 -4.82 -4.37
N ASN A 115 -17.15 -4.40 -3.18
CA ASN A 115 -16.34 -4.49 -1.97
C ASN A 115 -17.25 -4.90 -0.79
N PRO A 116 -17.10 -6.12 -0.25
CA PRO A 116 -17.97 -6.65 0.80
C PRO A 116 -17.81 -5.92 2.15
N LYS A 117 -16.79 -5.08 2.31
CA LYS A 117 -16.59 -4.26 3.51
C LYS A 117 -17.44 -2.98 3.48
N LEU A 118 -18.01 -2.60 2.33
CA LEU A 118 -18.90 -1.45 2.21
C LEU A 118 -20.32 -1.79 2.70
N PRO A 119 -21.04 -0.86 3.34
CA PRO A 119 -22.42 -1.10 3.78
C PRO A 119 -23.39 -1.50 2.66
N SER A 120 -23.19 -0.94 1.46
CA SER A 120 -23.93 -1.28 0.24
C SER A 120 -23.40 -2.53 -0.47
N GLY A 121 -22.23 -3.03 -0.09
CA GLY A 121 -21.48 -4.07 -0.81
C GLY A 121 -20.84 -3.61 -2.13
N TYR A 122 -21.14 -2.40 -2.59
CA TYR A 122 -20.60 -1.85 -3.84
C TYR A 122 -20.48 -0.32 -3.83
N LEU A 123 -19.68 0.22 -4.76
CA LEU A 123 -19.51 1.64 -5.02
C LEU A 123 -19.59 1.92 -6.53
N LEU A 124 -20.36 2.94 -6.92
CA LEU A 124 -20.46 3.40 -8.30
C LEU A 124 -19.65 4.67 -8.51
N ILE A 125 -18.69 4.61 -9.43
CA ILE A 125 -17.83 5.75 -9.78
C ILE A 125 -18.08 6.15 -11.22
N GLU A 126 -18.59 7.37 -11.39
CA GLU A 126 -19.04 7.89 -12.67
C GLU A 126 -17.88 8.31 -13.59
N ASN A 127 -16.76 8.76 -13.01
CA ASN A 127 -15.61 9.26 -13.74
C ASN A 127 -14.34 9.24 -12.86
N ALA A 128 -13.19 9.43 -13.51
CA ALA A 128 -11.88 9.45 -12.84
C ALA A 128 -11.72 10.57 -11.80
N ASN A 129 -12.43 11.70 -11.92
CA ASN A 129 -12.34 12.79 -10.93
C ASN A 129 -13.03 12.41 -9.62
N ARG A 130 -14.17 11.71 -9.69
CA ARG A 130 -14.87 11.23 -8.48
C ARG A 130 -14.02 10.20 -7.73
N LEU A 131 -13.34 9.33 -8.48
CA LEU A 131 -12.36 8.37 -7.96
C LEU A 131 -11.27 9.05 -7.11
N LEU A 132 -10.70 10.13 -7.62
CA LEU A 132 -9.65 10.92 -6.95
C LEU A 132 -10.21 11.71 -5.76
N GLY A 133 -11.40 12.31 -5.90
CA GLY A 133 -12.03 13.07 -4.83
C GLY A 133 -12.39 12.20 -3.62
N ASP A 134 -12.81 10.96 -3.85
CA ASP A 134 -13.13 10.03 -2.77
C ASP A 134 -11.85 9.45 -2.12
N SER A 135 -10.76 9.26 -2.88
CA SER A 135 -9.48 8.81 -2.34
C SER A 135 -8.83 9.84 -1.41
N ASP A 136 -8.95 11.14 -1.72
CA ASP A 136 -8.31 12.22 -0.95
C ASP A 136 -9.03 12.57 0.35
N LEU A 137 -10.34 12.28 0.47
CA LEU A 137 -11.17 12.71 1.62
C LEU A 137 -11.51 11.59 2.60
N THR A 138 -11.51 10.34 2.17
CA THR A 138 -11.97 9.21 3.00
C THR A 138 -10.92 8.12 3.20
N GLY A 139 -9.76 8.21 2.54
CA GLY A 139 -8.67 7.25 2.76
C GLY A 139 -9.09 5.81 2.45
N TYR A 140 -10.03 5.58 1.53
CA TYR A 140 -10.32 4.23 1.07
C TYR A 140 -9.17 3.76 0.17
N GLU A 141 -8.22 3.07 0.81
CA GLU A 141 -7.35 2.10 0.15
C GLU A 141 -8.26 1.00 -0.42
N TRP A 142 -8.53 0.97 -1.74
CA TRP A 142 -9.18 -0.22 -2.30
C TRP A 142 -8.26 -1.40 -2.00
N ASP A 143 -8.85 -2.52 -1.64
CA ASP A 143 -8.06 -3.69 -1.26
C ASP A 143 -7.79 -4.52 -2.51
N SER A 144 -6.69 -5.28 -2.48
CA SER A 144 -6.36 -6.30 -3.47
C SER A 144 -7.45 -7.36 -3.69
N GLY A 145 -8.45 -7.41 -2.81
CA GLY A 145 -9.64 -8.27 -2.91
C GLY A 145 -10.85 -7.65 -3.62
N ASP A 146 -10.80 -6.37 -3.99
CA ASP A 146 -11.93 -5.70 -4.63
C ASP A 146 -12.09 -6.15 -6.09
N ILE A 147 -13.33 -6.17 -6.58
CA ILE A 147 -13.64 -6.47 -7.99
C ILE A 147 -14.10 -5.19 -8.67
N VAL A 148 -13.48 -4.85 -9.79
CA VAL A 148 -13.88 -3.69 -10.59
C VAL A 148 -14.54 -4.16 -11.88
N ILE A 149 -15.72 -3.64 -12.20
CA ILE A 149 -16.46 -3.90 -13.43
C ILE A 149 -16.59 -2.57 -14.17
N ASP A 150 -16.19 -2.53 -15.44
CA ASP A 150 -16.29 -1.32 -16.24
C ASP A 150 -17.53 -1.29 -17.13
N LYS A 151 -17.78 -0.15 -17.77
CA LYS A 151 -18.95 0.04 -18.65
C LYS A 151 -19.00 -0.94 -19.83
N LEU A 152 -17.85 -1.48 -20.25
CA LEU A 152 -17.77 -2.47 -21.31
C LEU A 152 -18.03 -3.89 -20.80
N GLY A 153 -18.31 -4.06 -19.50
CA GLY A 153 -18.53 -5.35 -18.86
C GLY A 153 -17.26 -6.14 -18.61
N ARG A 154 -16.09 -5.49 -18.64
CA ARG A 154 -14.81 -6.12 -18.30
C ARG A 154 -14.66 -6.16 -16.78
N ILE A 155 -14.32 -7.33 -16.26
CA ILE A 155 -14.06 -7.53 -14.83
C ILE A 155 -12.56 -7.51 -14.60
N TYR A 156 -12.10 -6.69 -13.67
CA TYR A 156 -10.70 -6.55 -13.31
C TYR A 156 -10.44 -7.11 -11.92
N LYS A 157 -9.36 -7.86 -11.79
CA LYS A 157 -8.66 -7.99 -10.51
C LYS A 157 -7.84 -6.74 -10.32
N VAL A 158 -7.92 -6.14 -9.14
CA VAL A 158 -7.08 -5.01 -8.78
C VAL A 158 -6.00 -5.42 -7.80
N GLU A 159 -4.92 -4.64 -7.80
CA GLU A 159 -3.81 -4.82 -6.87
C GLU A 159 -3.60 -3.51 -6.13
N TYR A 160 -3.63 -3.58 -4.79
CA TYR A 160 -3.28 -2.46 -3.93
C TYR A 160 -1.77 -2.40 -3.76
N LEU A 161 -1.19 -1.27 -4.13
CA LEU A 161 0.22 -0.98 -3.91
C LEU A 161 0.33 0.11 -2.86
N ASN A 162 0.78 -0.29 -1.68
CA ASN A 162 1.06 0.64 -0.60
C ASN A 162 2.47 1.23 -0.80
N PHE A 163 2.56 2.49 -1.25
CA PHE A 163 3.82 3.22 -1.36
C PHE A 163 4.12 4.09 -0.12
N GLY A 164 3.44 3.79 0.99
CA GLY A 164 3.47 4.55 2.23
C GLY A 164 2.26 5.48 2.34
N HIS A 165 1.55 5.37 3.46
CA HIS A 165 0.35 6.18 3.74
C HIS A 165 0.69 7.69 3.68
N PRO A 166 -0.12 8.53 3.00
CA PRO A 166 -1.44 8.23 2.41
C PRO A 166 -1.44 7.79 0.94
N MET A 167 -0.30 7.55 0.32
CA MET A 167 -0.23 7.30 -1.13
C MET A 167 -0.21 5.80 -1.45
N GLY A 168 -1.38 5.19 -1.35
CA GLY A 168 -1.68 3.93 -2.00
C GLY A 168 -2.12 4.14 -3.45
N VAL A 169 -1.78 3.22 -4.35
CA VAL A 169 -2.39 3.18 -5.69
C VAL A 169 -3.01 1.83 -5.89
N VAL A 170 -4.24 1.85 -6.38
CA VAL A 170 -4.90 0.65 -6.84
C VAL A 170 -4.91 0.66 -8.35
N ILE A 171 -4.44 -0.42 -8.93
CA ILE A 171 -4.36 -0.57 -10.38
C ILE A 171 -5.06 -1.84 -10.84
N PRO A 172 -5.65 -1.84 -12.05
CA PRO A 172 -6.10 -3.08 -12.68
C PRO A 172 -4.89 -3.97 -12.98
N LYS A 173 -4.85 -5.15 -12.38
CA LYS A 173 -3.79 -6.15 -12.57
C LYS A 173 -4.04 -6.97 -13.85
N SER A 174 -5.23 -7.53 -13.95
CA SER A 174 -5.64 -8.41 -15.05
C SER A 174 -7.14 -8.35 -15.27
N ILE A 175 -7.59 -8.59 -16.51
CA ILE A 175 -9.00 -8.88 -16.78
C ILE A 175 -9.27 -10.34 -16.41
N ILE A 176 -10.34 -10.58 -15.66
CA ILE A 176 -10.81 -11.93 -15.37
C ILE A 176 -11.50 -12.46 -16.62
N GLU A 177 -10.83 -13.41 -17.28
CA GLU A 177 -11.44 -14.20 -18.34
C GLU A 177 -12.26 -15.33 -17.71
N GLY A 178 -13.52 -15.49 -18.12
CA GLY A 178 -14.38 -16.59 -17.65
C GLY A 178 -15.83 -16.22 -17.39
N MET A 179 -16.14 -14.93 -17.21
CA MET A 179 -17.53 -14.45 -17.10
C MET A 179 -17.89 -13.63 -18.35
N THR A 180 -18.93 -14.04 -19.05
CA THR A 180 -19.44 -13.37 -20.23
C THR A 180 -20.18 -12.08 -19.86
N LYS A 181 -20.23 -11.10 -20.77
CA LYS A 181 -21.03 -9.88 -20.57
C LYS A 181 -22.47 -10.14 -20.12
N LYS A 182 -23.06 -11.24 -20.58
CA LYS A 182 -24.43 -11.64 -20.23
C LYS A 182 -24.53 -12.00 -18.74
N GLU A 183 -23.60 -12.82 -18.25
CA GLU A 183 -23.57 -13.22 -16.84
C GLU A 183 -23.30 -12.01 -15.92
N VAL A 184 -22.46 -11.07 -16.36
CA VAL A 184 -22.25 -9.82 -15.61
C VAL A 184 -23.53 -8.99 -15.55
N LYS A 185 -24.24 -8.84 -16.68
CA LYS A 185 -25.55 -8.15 -16.72
C LYS A 185 -26.59 -8.84 -15.83
N GLU A 186 -26.62 -10.18 -15.84
CA GLU A 186 -27.52 -10.97 -14.98
C GLU A 186 -27.23 -10.74 -13.49
N PHE A 187 -25.96 -10.75 -13.09
CA PHE A 187 -25.54 -10.45 -11.71
C PHE A 187 -25.94 -9.03 -11.26
N ILE A 188 -25.65 -8.02 -12.09
CA ILE A 188 -26.00 -6.63 -11.77
C ILE A 188 -27.51 -6.47 -11.57
N ASN A 189 -28.31 -7.11 -12.44
CA ASN A 189 -29.76 -7.06 -12.37
C ASN A 189 -30.30 -7.83 -11.15
N SER A 190 -29.74 -9.00 -10.81
CA SER A 190 -30.19 -9.78 -9.65
C SER A 190 -29.94 -9.06 -8.33
N GLU A 191 -28.85 -8.30 -8.26
CA GLU A 191 -28.50 -7.50 -7.09
C GLU A 191 -29.16 -6.10 -7.09
N ASN A 192 -29.99 -5.78 -8.09
CA ASN A 192 -30.61 -4.46 -8.28
C ASN A 192 -29.61 -3.30 -8.25
N ILE A 193 -28.40 -3.51 -8.78
CA ILE A 193 -27.36 -2.49 -8.80
C ILE A 193 -27.65 -1.52 -9.96
N PRO A 194 -27.71 -0.19 -9.72
CA PRO A 194 -27.99 0.80 -10.76
C PRO A 194 -26.76 1.06 -11.63
N PHE A 195 -26.32 0.04 -12.38
CA PHE A 195 -25.17 0.07 -13.27
C PHE A 195 -25.52 -0.53 -14.62
N GLU A 196 -25.16 0.14 -15.71
CA GLU A 196 -25.45 -0.34 -17.07
C GLU A 196 -24.17 -0.65 -17.82
N ILE A 197 -24.12 -1.84 -18.42
CA ILE A 197 -23.06 -2.29 -19.30
C ILE A 197 -23.50 -2.13 -20.76
N GLU A 198 -22.59 -1.66 -21.61
CA GLU A 198 -22.73 -1.64 -23.08
C GLU A 198 -22.74 -3.06 -23.67
#